data_AF-A0A6G8CL75-F1
#
_entry.id   AF-A0A6G8CL75-F1
#
_cell.length_a   1.000
_cell.length_b   1.000
_cell.length_c   1.000
_cell.angle_alpha   90.00
_cell.angle_beta   90.00
_cell.angle_gamma   90.00
#
_symmetry.space_group_name_H-M   'P 1'
#
loop_
_entity.id
_entity.type
_entity.pdbx_description
1 polymer ?
#
loop_
_entity_poly.entity_id
_entity_poly.type
_entity_poly.pdbx_seq_one_letter_code
_entity_poly.pdbx_strand_id
1 'polypeptide(L)' 'MNKNKWIAVIVCLVLTAAAFIGSTGLFYTTYRPIRNYDIIAFIASWVGLIFYLYRDRNRD' A
#
# COMPACT_ATOMS: atom_id res chain seq x y z
N MET A 1 -2.02 6.52 18.55
CA MET A 1 -2.32 5.47 17.54
C MET A 1 -2.11 4.11 18.17
N ASN A 2 -3.14 3.24 18.17
CA ASN A 2 -3.04 1.89 18.71
C ASN A 2 -2.05 1.02 17.90
N LYS A 3 -1.42 0.05 18.57
CA LYS A 3 -0.45 -0.89 17.95
C LYS A 3 -1.02 -1.56 16.69
N ASN A 4 -2.30 -1.90 16.70
CA ASN A 4 -3.00 -2.49 15.55
C ASN A 4 -3.08 -1.56 14.33
N LYS A 5 -3.24 -0.24 14.55
CA LYS A 5 -3.24 0.75 13.45
C LYS A 5 -1.87 0.84 12.80
N TRP A 6 -0.81 0.77 13.61
CA TRP A 6 0.57 0.77 13.11
C TRP A 6 0.92 -0.51 12.33
N ILE A 7 0.41 -1.67 12.76
CA ILE A 7 0.55 -2.93 12.01
C ILE A 7 -0.12 -2.80 10.63
N ALA A 8 -1.33 -2.22 10.55
CA ALA A 8 -2.01 -2.00 9.27
C ALA A 8 -1.20 -1.11 8.31
N VAL A 9 -0.58 -0.05 8.83
CA VAL A 9 0.32 0.84 8.05
C VAL A 9 1.54 0.08 7.55
N ILE A 10 2.19 -0.71 8.41
CA ILE A 10 3.37 -1.50 8.05
C ILE A 10 3.04 -2.52 6.97
N VAL A 11 1.92 -3.24 7.09
CA VAL A 11 1.48 -4.21 6.08
C VAL A 11 1.22 -3.52 4.72
N CYS A 12 0.56 -2.35 4.71
CA CYS A 12 0.32 -1.58 3.49
C CYS A 12 1.63 -1.12 2.81
N LEU A 13 2.62 -0.69 3.61
CA LEU A 13 3.97 -0.35 3.15
C LEU A 13 4.69 -1.55 2.54
N VAL A 14 4.68 -2.70 3.22
CA VAL A 14 5.33 -3.94 2.74
C VAL A 14 4.71 -4.41 1.42
N LEU A 15 3.38 -4.40 1.30
CA LEU A 15 2.71 -4.78 0.05
C LEU A 15 3.02 -3.82 -1.10
N THR A 16 3.08 -2.51 -0.83
CA THR A 16 3.48 -1.50 -1.82
C THR A 16 4.91 -1.74 -2.29
N ALA A 17 5.83 -1.97 -1.35
CA ALA A 17 7.24 -2.25 -1.65
C ALA A 17 7.40 -3.56 -2.44
N ALA A 18 6.72 -4.63 -2.04
CA ALA A 18 6.75 -5.92 -2.73
C ALA A 18 6.29 -5.81 -4.18
N ALA A 19 5.22 -5.04 -4.44
CA ALA A 19 4.74 -4.84 -5.79
C ALA A 19 5.64 -3.93 -6.64
N PHE A 20 6.27 -2.93 -6.02
CA PHE A 20 7.27 -2.09 -6.68
C PHE A 20 8.50 -2.92 -7.09
N ILE A 21 8.99 -3.76 -6.17
CA ILE A 21 10.08 -4.73 -6.40
C ILE A 21 9.71 -5.74 -7.50
N GLY A 22 8.48 -6.25 -7.49
CA GLY A 22 7.98 -7.15 -8.53
C GLY A 22 7.88 -6.49 -9.91
N SER A 23 7.67 -5.17 -9.96
CA SER A 23 7.62 -4.42 -11.22
C SER A 23 8.99 -4.03 -11.76
N THR A 24 9.95 -3.71 -10.89
CA THR A 24 11.31 -3.34 -11.31
C THR A 24 12.15 -4.54 -11.76
N GLY A 25 11.64 -5.77 -11.62
CA GLY A 25 12.34 -6.98 -12.05
C GLY A 25 13.45 -7.42 -11.10
N LEU A 26 13.50 -6.87 -9.87
CA LEU A 26 14.55 -7.18 -8.90
C LEU A 26 14.61 -8.68 -8.51
N PHE A 27 13.57 -9.45 -8.83
CA PHE A 27 13.48 -10.91 -8.67
C PHE A 27 12.89 -11.65 -9.90
N TYR A 28 12.65 -10.97 -11.03
CA TYR A 28 12.06 -11.57 -12.24
C TYR A 28 12.97 -11.34 -13.44
N THR A 29 13.14 -12.37 -14.28
CA THR A 29 13.97 -12.30 -15.51
C THR A 29 13.40 -11.35 -16.57
N THR A 30 12.16 -10.89 -16.40
CA THR A 30 11.44 -10.05 -17.35
C THR A 30 10.93 -8.79 -16.64
N TYR A 31 11.33 -7.62 -17.13
CA TYR A 31 10.80 -6.34 -16.67
C TYR A 31 9.30 -6.26 -16.97
N ARG A 32 8.48 -6.06 -15.92
CA ARG A 32 7.05 -5.84 -16.07
C ARG A 32 6.71 -4.43 -15.58
N PRO A 33 6.52 -3.47 -16.50
CA PRO A 33 6.16 -2.11 -16.11
C PRO A 33 4.87 -2.13 -15.30
N ILE A 34 4.85 -1.38 -14.20
CA ILE A 34 3.66 -1.16 -13.40
C ILE A 34 2.60 -0.58 -14.33
N ARG A 35 1.46 -1.26 -14.44
CA ARG A 35 0.38 -0.80 -15.31
C ARG A 35 -0.40 0.29 -14.60
N ASN A 36 -1.01 1.19 -15.36
CA ASN A 36 -1.76 2.31 -14.79
C ASN A 36 -2.84 1.86 -13.78
N TYR A 37 -3.45 0.70 -14.00
CA TYR A 37 -4.42 0.15 -13.07
C TYR A 37 -3.80 -0.35 -11.75
N ASP A 38 -2.55 -0.82 -11.76
CA ASP A 38 -1.83 -1.21 -10.54
C ASP A 38 -1.54 0.06 -9.71
N ILE A 39 -1.23 1.19 -10.36
CA ILE A 39 -1.07 2.51 -9.71
C ILE A 39 -2.40 2.97 -9.08
N ILE A 40 -3.50 2.89 -9.83
CA ILE A 40 -4.83 3.28 -9.33
C ILE A 40 -5.22 2.42 -8.12
N ALA A 41 -4.89 1.12 -8.15
CA ALA A 41 -5.12 0.23 -7.01
C ALA A 41 -4.28 0.61 -5.78
N PHE A 42 -3.02 1.04 -5.95
CA PHE A 42 -2.24 1.59 -4.82
C PHE A 42 -2.86 2.85 -4.26
N ILE A 43 -3.22 3.80 -5.12
CA ILE A 43 -3.84 5.06 -4.68
C ILE A 43 -5.14 4.78 -3.91
N ALA A 44 -6.00 3.91 -4.43
CA ALA A 44 -7.25 3.53 -3.75
C ALA A 44 -6.99 2.86 -2.38
N SER A 45 -5.99 1.99 -2.29
CA SER A 45 -5.60 1.32 -1.04
C SER A 45 -5.08 2.30 0.01
N TRP A 46 -4.24 3.26 -0.39
CA TRP A 46 -3.72 4.31 0.48
C TRP A 46 -4.81 5.29 0.92
N VAL A 47 -5.70 5.70 0.01
CA VAL A 47 -6.85 6.55 0.33
C VAL A 47 -7.78 5.86 1.33
N GLY A 48 -8.05 4.56 1.15
CA GLY A 48 -8.85 3.77 2.09
C GLY A 48 -8.22 3.68 3.49
N LEU A 49 -6.90 3.45 3.56
CA LEU A 49 -6.14 3.43 4.82
C LEU A 49 -6.19 4.80 5.52
N ILE A 50 -5.94 5.89 4.79
CA ILE A 50 -5.97 7.26 5.33
C ILE A 50 -7.38 7.60 5.81
N PHE A 51 -8.42 7.26 5.04
CA PHE A 51 -9.82 7.47 5.44
C PHE A 51 -10.16 6.72 6.73
N TYR A 52 -9.74 5.45 6.84
CA TYR A 52 -9.94 4.66 8.05
C TYR A 52 -9.24 5.32 9.26
N LEU A 53 -7.98 5.71 9.12
CA LEU A 53 -7.22 6.35 10.19
C LEU A 53 -7.83 7.71 10.59
N TYR A 54 -8.31 8.49 9.62
CA TYR A 54 -8.95 9.79 9.85
C TYR A 54 -10.31 9.64 10.55
N ARG A 55 -11.16 8.73 10.07
CA ARG A 55 -12.46 8.43 10.68
C ARG A 55 -12.30 7.97 12.12
N ASP A 56 -11.31 7.11 12.36
CA ASP A 56 -11.07 6.55 13.68
C ASP A 56 -10.51 7.60 14.65
N ARG A 57 -9.69 8.55 14.16
CA ARG A 57 -9.24 9.72 14.95
C ARG A 57 -10.39 10.62 15.40
N ASN A 58 -11.48 10.71 14.63
CA ASN A 58 -12.65 11.53 14.98
C ASN A 58 -13.67 10.79 15.87
N ARG A 59 -13.43 9.51 16.19
CA ARG A 59 -14.27 8.71 17.09
C ARG A 59 -13.70 8.58 18.51
N ASP A 60 -12.43 8.93 18.69
CA ASP A 60 -11.77 9.12 19.99
C ASP A 60 -11.97 10.58 20.47
#